data_AF-A0A142FT34-F1
#
_entry.id   AF-A0A142FT34-F1
#
_cell.length_a   1.000
_cell.length_b   1.000
_cell.length_c   1.000
_cell.angle_alpha   90.00
_cell.angle_beta   90.00
_cell.angle_gamma   90.00
#
_symmetry.space_group_name_H-M   'P 1'
#
loop_
_entity.id
_entity.type
_entity.pdbx_description
1 polymer ?
#
loop_
_entity_poly.entity_id
_entity_poly.type
_entity_poly.pdbx_seq_one_letter_code
_entity_poly.pdbx_strand_id
1 'polypeptide(L)'
;MLENCRNARERWGGVSELIDRWLKERQELLVRYCDLSTETDFSQTEMLRDKFVRLCEVLVDYVSAGHFEVYEQLIQEAREFNDGGLELAAKVYPRIEQTTGVALNFNDRVDGRLLTEGDVRELFSELSKLGEVLESRFEMEDFLIEHLHNAHAGKMASA
;
A
#
# COMPACT_ATOMS: atom_id res chain seq x y z
N MET A 1 12.24 -33.01 5.21
CA MET A 1 13.53 -32.61 4.62
C MET A 1 13.82 -31.21 5.10
N LEU A 2 15.00 -31.01 5.68
CA LEU A 2 15.43 -29.78 6.34
C LEU A 2 15.96 -28.80 5.29
N GLU A 3 15.13 -27.86 4.85
CA GLU A 3 15.60 -26.66 4.13
C GLU A 3 15.06 -25.44 4.86
N ASN A 4 15.73 -25.00 5.92
CA ASN A 4 15.49 -23.66 6.47
C ASN A 4 16.66 -23.17 7.33
N CYS A 5 17.86 -23.21 6.78
CA CYS A 5 18.93 -22.33 7.21
C CYS A 5 19.19 -21.29 6.10
N ARG A 6 18.20 -20.44 5.81
CA ARG A 6 18.48 -19.19 5.08
C ARG A 6 19.28 -18.31 6.04
N ASN A 7 20.50 -17.94 5.65
CA ASN A 7 21.28 -17.03 6.49
C ASN A 7 20.55 -15.67 6.60
N ALA A 8 20.79 -14.91 7.67
CA ALA A 8 20.04 -13.66 7.92
C ALA A 8 20.12 -12.68 6.73
N ARG A 9 21.23 -12.69 5.98
CA ARG A 9 21.47 -11.86 4.81
C ARG A 9 20.62 -12.26 3.59
N GLU A 10 20.44 -13.55 3.33
CA GLU A 10 19.55 -14.06 2.27
C GLU A 10 18.09 -13.74 2.56
N ARG A 11 17.67 -13.83 3.84
CA ARG A 11 16.31 -13.44 4.24
C ARG A 11 16.09 -11.95 4.06
N TRP A 12 17.02 -11.12 4.57
CA TRP A 12 16.96 -9.67 4.42
C TRP A 12 16.92 -9.24 2.95
N GLY A 13 17.76 -9.84 2.09
CA GLY A 13 17.72 -9.56 0.64
C GLY A 13 16.38 -9.93 -0.01
N GLY A 14 15.76 -11.04 0.40
CA GLY A 14 14.42 -11.41 -0.06
C GLY A 14 13.32 -10.44 0.41
N VAL A 15 13.45 -9.87 1.62
CA VAL A 15 12.54 -8.83 2.12
C VAL A 15 12.75 -7.52 1.36
N SER A 16 13.99 -7.14 1.03
CA SER A 16 14.26 -5.97 0.19
C SER A 16 13.62 -6.11 -1.20
N GLU A 17 13.76 -7.27 -1.85
CA GLU A 17 13.11 -7.53 -3.15
C GLU A 17 11.57 -7.49 -3.06
N LEU A 18 10.99 -7.94 -1.94
CA LEU A 18 9.57 -7.84 -1.69
C LEU A 18 9.12 -6.38 -1.56
N ILE A 19 9.83 -5.57 -0.75
CA ILE A 19 9.55 -4.15 -0.58
C ILE A 19 9.67 -3.40 -1.91
N ASP A 20 10.71 -3.67 -2.70
CA ASP A 20 10.91 -3.05 -4.01
C ASP A 20 9.77 -3.33 -4.98
N ARG A 21 9.21 -4.55 -4.98
CA ARG A 21 8.03 -4.88 -5.79
C ARG A 21 6.79 -4.13 -5.30
N TRP A 22 6.58 -4.09 -3.99
CA TRP A 22 5.44 -3.39 -3.40
C TRP A 22 5.50 -1.86 -3.63
N LEU A 23 6.68 -1.25 -3.60
CA LEU A 23 6.86 0.16 -3.94
C LEU A 23 6.60 0.45 -5.43
N LYS A 24 6.81 -0.53 -6.33
CA LYS A 24 6.41 -0.41 -7.74
C LYS A 24 4.88 -0.43 -7.89
N GLU A 25 4.18 -1.27 -7.12
CA GLU A 25 2.71 -1.25 -7.09
C GLU A 25 2.18 0.09 -6.56
N ARG A 26 2.82 0.65 -5.53
CA ARG A 26 2.52 2.02 -5.05
C ARG A 26 2.67 3.06 -6.17
N GLN A 27 3.74 2.97 -6.94
CA GLN A 27 3.98 3.87 -8.06
C GLN A 27 2.89 3.71 -9.13
N GLU A 28 2.50 2.48 -9.46
CA GLU A 28 1.41 2.23 -10.40
C GLU A 28 0.07 2.81 -9.91
N LEU A 29 -0.23 2.63 -8.63
CA LEU A 29 -1.41 3.22 -7.97
C LEU A 29 -1.42 4.75 -8.13
N LEU A 30 -0.29 5.41 -7.85
CA LEU A 30 -0.13 6.86 -8.01
C LEU A 30 -0.31 7.31 -9.47
N VAL A 31 0.23 6.59 -10.43
CA VAL A 31 0.07 6.91 -11.87
C VAL A 31 -1.42 6.88 -12.25
N ARG A 32 -2.16 5.85 -11.84
CA ARG A 32 -3.60 5.71 -12.12
C ARG A 32 -4.41 6.79 -11.42
N TYR A 33 -4.06 7.11 -10.17
CA TYR A 33 -4.69 8.18 -9.41
C TYR A 33 -4.50 9.52 -10.13
N CYS A 34 -3.28 9.83 -10.55
CA CYS A 34 -2.97 11.05 -11.28
C CYS A 34 -3.72 11.14 -12.61
N ASP A 35 -3.74 10.05 -13.40
CA ASP A 35 -4.49 9.99 -14.65
C ASP A 35 -5.97 10.36 -14.44
N LEU A 36 -6.62 9.79 -13.43
CA LEU A 36 -7.98 10.16 -13.06
C LEU A 36 -8.08 11.63 -12.61
N SER A 37 -7.19 12.09 -11.73
CA SER A 37 -7.25 13.45 -11.15
C SER A 37 -7.15 14.59 -12.16
N THR A 38 -6.64 14.32 -13.36
CA THR A 38 -6.55 15.33 -14.44
C THR A 38 -7.81 15.42 -15.31
N GLU A 39 -8.77 14.52 -15.13
CA GLU A 39 -10.03 14.51 -15.87
C GLU A 39 -10.94 15.66 -15.46
N THR A 40 -11.51 16.33 -16.46
CA THR A 40 -12.41 17.49 -16.26
C THR A 40 -13.76 17.33 -16.97
N ASP A 41 -13.90 16.35 -17.87
CA ASP A 41 -15.16 16.04 -18.55
C ASP A 41 -15.83 14.83 -17.92
N PHE A 42 -16.77 15.09 -17.02
CA PHE A 42 -17.51 14.03 -16.31
C PHE A 42 -18.63 13.38 -17.13
N SER A 43 -18.89 13.86 -18.36
CA SER A 43 -19.92 13.28 -19.22
C SER A 43 -19.53 11.91 -19.80
N GLN A 44 -18.23 11.58 -19.83
CA GLN A 44 -17.69 10.31 -20.32
C GLN A 44 -17.80 9.18 -19.27
N THR A 45 -19.02 8.91 -18.80
CA THR A 45 -19.24 8.08 -17.61
C THR A 45 -18.71 6.65 -17.72
N GLU A 46 -18.84 5.99 -18.88
CA GLU A 46 -18.31 4.64 -19.10
C GLU A 46 -16.78 4.61 -19.10
N MET A 47 -16.13 5.54 -19.81
CA MET A 47 -14.67 5.64 -19.84
C MET A 47 -14.09 5.92 -18.44
N LEU A 48 -14.73 6.84 -17.70
CA LEU A 48 -14.31 7.19 -16.34
C LEU A 48 -14.54 6.03 -15.37
N ARG A 49 -15.66 5.31 -15.51
CA ARG A 49 -15.91 4.07 -14.75
C ARG A 49 -14.76 3.08 -14.94
N ASP A 50 -14.36 2.83 -16.19
CA ASP A 50 -13.29 1.87 -16.48
C ASP A 50 -11.94 2.33 -15.89
N LYS A 51 -11.67 3.64 -15.87
CA LYS A 51 -10.49 4.19 -15.17
C LYS A 51 -10.58 3.96 -13.67
N PHE A 52 -11.73 4.21 -13.04
CA PHE A 52 -11.95 3.95 -11.61
C PHE A 52 -11.80 2.47 -11.25
N VAL A 53 -12.34 1.56 -12.05
CA VAL A 53 -12.19 0.11 -11.85
C VAL A 53 -10.71 -0.26 -11.86
N ARG A 54 -9.96 0.18 -12.87
CA ARG A 54 -8.51 -0.09 -12.96
C ARG A 54 -7.70 0.51 -11.81
N LEU A 55 -8.10 1.67 -11.30
CA LEU A 55 -7.51 2.24 -10.09
C LEU A 55 -7.77 1.32 -8.89
N CYS A 56 -9.01 0.85 -8.73
CA CYS A 56 -9.42 0.01 -7.61
C CYS A 56 -8.76 -1.36 -7.62
N GLU A 57 -8.56 -1.98 -8.79
CA GLU A 57 -7.81 -3.23 -8.93
C GLU A 57 -6.41 -3.09 -8.31
N VAL A 58 -5.65 -2.07 -8.72
CA VAL A 58 -4.30 -1.83 -8.18
C VAL A 58 -4.35 -1.38 -6.72
N LEU A 59 -5.34 -0.61 -6.31
CA LEU A 59 -5.51 -0.19 -4.92
C LEU A 59 -5.71 -1.40 -3.99
N VAL A 60 -6.59 -2.33 -4.37
CA VAL A 60 -6.90 -3.52 -3.60
C VAL A 60 -5.70 -4.46 -3.55
N ASP A 61 -5.00 -4.66 -4.67
CA ASP A 61 -3.77 -5.44 -4.71
C ASP A 61 -2.71 -4.83 -3.79
N TYR A 62 -2.49 -3.51 -3.88
CA TYR A 62 -1.51 -2.79 -3.09
C TYR A 62 -1.78 -2.83 -1.57
N VAL A 63 -3.04 -2.63 -1.15
CA VAL A 63 -3.41 -2.73 0.29
C VAL A 63 -3.23 -4.17 0.78
N SER A 64 -3.61 -5.15 -0.05
CA SER A 64 -3.56 -6.57 0.29
C SER A 64 -2.12 -7.07 0.43
N ALA A 65 -1.24 -6.74 -0.53
CA ALA A 65 0.19 -7.09 -0.47
C ALA A 65 0.86 -6.51 0.79
N GLY A 66 0.47 -5.30 1.20
CA GLY A 66 0.90 -4.71 2.48
C GLY A 66 0.54 -5.60 3.67
N HIS A 67 -0.74 -5.95 3.83
CA HIS A 67 -1.25 -6.71 4.98
C HIS A 67 -0.79 -8.18 5.01
N PHE A 68 -0.75 -8.84 3.87
CA PHE A 68 -0.53 -10.30 3.80
C PHE A 68 0.91 -10.71 3.51
N GLU A 69 1.77 -9.78 3.08
CA GLU A 69 3.17 -10.09 2.78
C GLU A 69 4.11 -9.12 3.51
N VAL A 70 4.02 -7.82 3.22
CA VAL A 70 5.06 -6.87 3.61
C VAL A 70 5.12 -6.62 5.11
N TYR A 71 3.99 -6.28 5.74
CA TYR A 71 3.99 -5.94 7.17
C TYR A 71 4.37 -7.13 8.05
N GLU A 72 4.04 -8.36 7.64
CA GLU A 72 4.48 -9.57 8.35
C GLU A 72 6.01 -9.69 8.35
N GLN A 73 6.65 -9.50 7.18
CA GLN A 73 8.11 -9.54 7.08
C GLN A 73 8.78 -8.43 7.91
N LEU A 74 8.26 -7.20 7.86
CA LEU A 74 8.79 -6.08 8.65
C LEU A 74 8.68 -6.34 10.16
N ILE A 75 7.55 -6.88 10.62
CA ILE A 75 7.35 -7.25 12.02
C ILE A 75 8.30 -8.40 12.41
N GLN A 76 8.52 -9.37 11.52
CA GLN A 76 9.43 -10.48 11.77
C GLN A 76 10.88 -9.99 11.91
N GLU A 77 11.34 -9.08 11.05
CA GLU A 77 12.65 -8.45 11.20
C GLU A 77 12.77 -7.69 12.53
N ALA A 78 11.76 -6.89 12.88
CA ALA A 78 11.73 -6.19 14.17
C ALA A 78 11.84 -7.14 15.38
N ARG A 79 11.25 -8.34 15.31
CA ARG A 79 11.40 -9.39 16.34
C ARG A 79 12.83 -9.93 16.42
N GLU A 80 13.48 -10.13 15.28
CA GLU A 80 14.81 -10.71 15.22
C GLU A 80 15.89 -9.77 15.77
N PHE A 81 15.75 -8.46 15.49
CA PHE A 81 16.70 -7.46 16.00
C PHE A 81 16.39 -6.97 17.41
N ASN A 82 15.14 -7.10 17.87
CA ASN A 82 14.67 -6.81 19.23
C ASN A 82 15.16 -5.44 19.76
N ASP A 83 15.01 -4.41 18.94
CA ASP A 83 15.54 -3.05 19.17
C ASP A 83 14.45 -1.99 19.42
N GLY A 84 13.22 -2.43 19.74
CA GLY A 84 12.06 -1.56 19.97
C GLY A 84 11.17 -1.34 18.73
N GLY A 85 11.50 -1.99 17.61
CA GLY A 85 10.70 -1.92 16.38
C GLY A 85 9.28 -2.49 16.52
N LEU A 86 9.05 -3.43 17.44
CA LEU A 86 7.72 -4.05 17.63
C LEU A 86 6.71 -3.07 18.23
N GLU A 87 7.13 -2.28 19.21
CA GLU A 87 6.31 -1.26 19.84
C GLU A 87 5.94 -0.14 18.86
N LEU A 88 6.85 0.14 17.93
CA LEU A 88 6.65 1.08 16.84
C LEU A 88 5.60 0.52 15.85
N ALA A 89 5.78 -0.71 15.39
CA ALA A 89 4.82 -1.40 14.51
C ALA A 89 3.42 -1.46 15.14
N ALA A 90 3.32 -1.80 16.42
CA ALA A 90 2.06 -1.91 17.15
C ALA A 90 1.28 -0.59 17.25
N LYS A 91 1.95 0.57 17.17
CA LYS A 91 1.30 1.90 17.16
C LYS A 91 0.85 2.32 15.77
N VAL A 92 1.60 1.92 14.74
CA VAL A 92 1.37 2.35 13.36
C VAL A 92 0.33 1.46 12.67
N TYR A 93 0.39 0.15 12.90
CA TYR A 93 -0.46 -0.84 12.22
C TYR A 93 -1.97 -0.54 12.33
N PRO A 94 -2.53 -0.19 13.51
CA PRO A 94 -3.96 0.11 13.62
C PRO A 94 -4.39 1.33 12.79
N ARG A 95 -3.49 2.29 12.55
CA ARG A 95 -3.76 3.45 11.70
C ARG A 95 -3.76 3.06 10.22
N ILE A 96 -2.87 2.15 9.82
CA ILE A 96 -2.87 1.59 8.47
C ILE A 96 -4.15 0.78 8.22
N GLU A 97 -4.62 -0.03 9.18
CA GLU A 97 -5.89 -0.75 9.02
C GLU A 97 -7.08 0.20 8.78
N GLN A 98 -7.08 1.36 9.44
CA GLN A 98 -8.11 2.39 9.19
C GLN A 98 -8.06 2.92 7.76
N THR A 99 -6.87 3.14 7.20
CA THR A 99 -6.73 3.61 5.81
C THR A 99 -7.15 2.53 4.81
N THR A 100 -6.88 1.26 5.09
CA THR A 100 -7.38 0.12 4.32
C THR A 100 -8.91 0.08 4.29
N GLY A 101 -9.57 0.35 5.42
CA GLY A 101 -11.03 0.48 5.47
C GLY A 101 -11.57 1.54 4.51
N VAL A 102 -10.90 2.70 4.39
CA VAL A 102 -11.28 3.75 3.43
C VAL A 102 -11.07 3.27 1.99
N ALA A 103 -9.94 2.61 1.69
CA ALA A 103 -9.65 2.07 0.37
C ALA A 103 -10.70 1.04 -0.09
N LEU A 104 -11.11 0.13 0.79
CA LEU A 104 -12.15 -0.87 0.49
C LEU A 104 -13.52 -0.21 0.29
N ASN A 105 -13.89 0.75 1.14
CA ASN A 105 -15.13 1.51 0.97
C ASN A 105 -15.17 2.27 -0.36
N PHE A 106 -14.02 2.78 -0.83
CA PHE A 106 -13.93 3.42 -2.14
C PHE A 106 -14.15 2.40 -3.28
N ASN A 107 -13.48 1.24 -3.22
CA ASN A 107 -13.68 0.15 -4.18
C ASN A 107 -15.15 -0.27 -4.28
N ASP A 108 -15.83 -0.45 -3.14
CA ASP A 108 -17.24 -0.87 -3.10
C ASP A 108 -18.18 0.15 -3.76
N ARG A 109 -17.81 1.44 -3.78
CA ARG A 109 -18.60 2.50 -4.44
C ARG A 109 -18.49 2.46 -5.97
N VAL A 110 -17.39 1.94 -6.49
CA VAL A 110 -17.10 1.79 -7.93
C VAL A 110 -17.74 0.51 -8.48
N ASP A 111 -17.85 -0.54 -7.67
CA ASP A 111 -18.39 -1.83 -8.10
C ASP A 111 -19.91 -1.81 -8.40
N GLY A 112 -20.33 -2.63 -9.36
CA GLY A 112 -21.72 -3.09 -9.49
C GLY A 112 -22.77 -2.16 -10.11
N ARG A 113 -22.45 -0.95 -10.59
CA ARG A 113 -23.45 -0.04 -11.20
C ARG A 113 -23.00 0.69 -12.47
N LEU A 114 -23.99 1.00 -13.32
CA LEU A 114 -23.85 2.04 -14.34
C LEU A 114 -23.75 3.39 -13.62
N LEU A 115 -22.74 4.19 -13.99
CA LEU A 115 -22.54 5.50 -13.38
C LEU A 115 -23.31 6.57 -14.15
N THR A 116 -24.08 7.38 -13.43
CA THR A 116 -24.54 8.67 -13.94
C THR A 116 -23.43 9.71 -13.83
N GLU A 117 -23.57 10.84 -14.52
CA GLU A 117 -22.65 11.98 -14.37
C GLU A 117 -22.61 12.52 -12.92
N GLY A 118 -23.73 12.38 -12.19
CA GLY A 118 -23.79 12.70 -10.76
C GLY A 118 -22.96 11.75 -9.91
N ASP A 119 -23.06 10.44 -10.17
CA ASP A 119 -22.25 9.42 -9.47
C ASP A 119 -20.75 9.62 -9.74
N VAL A 120 -20.39 9.95 -10.98
CA VAL A 120 -18.99 10.26 -11.35
C VAL A 120 -18.47 11.43 -10.52
N ARG A 121 -19.21 12.54 -10.42
CA ARG A 121 -18.80 13.68 -9.59
C ARG A 121 -18.62 13.30 -8.13
N GLU A 122 -19.49 12.46 -7.58
CA GLU A 122 -19.33 11.95 -6.22
C GLU A 122 -18.06 11.10 -6.09
N LEU A 123 -17.79 10.20 -7.04
CA LEU A 123 -16.56 9.40 -7.05
C LEU A 123 -15.31 10.26 -7.13
N PHE A 124 -15.31 11.36 -7.87
CA PHE A 124 -14.21 12.32 -7.86
C PHE A 124 -14.01 12.99 -6.49
N SER A 125 -15.10 13.32 -5.79
CA SER A 125 -15.01 13.82 -4.42
C SER A 125 -14.46 12.77 -3.45
N GLU A 126 -14.83 11.50 -3.61
CA GLU A 126 -14.29 10.41 -2.80
C GLU A 126 -12.83 10.09 -3.18
N LEU A 127 -12.46 10.24 -4.44
CA LEU A 127 -11.09 10.10 -4.93
C LEU A 127 -10.17 11.10 -4.25
N SER A 128 -10.58 12.37 -4.10
CA SER A 128 -9.79 13.37 -3.37
C SER A 128 -9.54 12.96 -1.92
N LYS A 129 -10.57 12.45 -1.21
CA LYS A 129 -10.43 11.95 0.17
C LYS A 129 -9.51 10.73 0.23
N LEU A 130 -9.63 9.83 -0.73
CA LEU A 130 -8.74 8.67 -0.84
C LEU A 130 -7.29 9.12 -1.01
N GLY A 131 -7.03 10.16 -1.81
CA GLY A 131 -5.69 10.74 -1.99
C GLY A 131 -5.04 11.19 -0.67
N GLU A 132 -5.76 11.96 0.15
CA GLU A 132 -5.28 12.41 1.48
C GLU A 132 -4.98 11.22 2.41
N VAL A 133 -5.85 10.21 2.38
CA VAL A 133 -5.68 8.99 3.18
C VAL A 133 -4.48 8.16 2.70
N LEU A 134 -4.27 8.08 1.38
CA LEU A 134 -3.12 7.39 0.79
C LEU A 134 -1.81 8.10 1.11
N GLU A 135 -1.76 9.43 1.08
CA GLU A 135 -0.59 10.20 1.51
C GLU A 135 -0.20 9.86 2.95
N SER A 136 -1.16 9.94 3.88
CA SER A 136 -0.93 9.56 5.28
C SER A 136 -0.51 8.10 5.42
N ARG A 137 -1.06 7.20 4.60
CA ARG A 137 -0.69 5.78 4.57
C ARG A 137 0.76 5.62 4.13
N PHE A 138 1.18 6.27 3.05
CA PHE A 138 2.54 6.17 2.53
C PHE A 138 3.57 6.65 3.55
N GLU A 139 3.31 7.77 4.25
CA GLU A 139 4.18 8.24 5.32
C GLU A 139 4.37 7.20 6.43
N MET A 140 3.29 6.53 6.84
CA MET A 140 3.34 5.48 7.85
C MET A 140 4.11 4.24 7.36
N GLU A 141 3.94 3.87 6.10
CA GLU A 141 4.64 2.74 5.50
C GLU A 141 6.14 3.02 5.31
N ASP A 142 6.49 4.22 4.87
CA ASP A 142 7.88 4.66 4.76
C ASP A 142 8.55 4.69 6.13
N PHE A 143 7.81 5.14 7.16
CA PHE A 143 8.27 5.09 8.53
C PHE A 143 8.52 3.65 9.01
N LEU A 144 7.66 2.69 8.67
CA LEU A 144 7.88 1.27 8.98
C LEU A 144 9.10 0.71 8.24
N ILE A 145 9.24 0.96 6.95
CA ILE A 145 10.40 0.50 6.16
C ILE A 145 11.70 1.05 6.74
N GLU A 146 11.73 2.35 7.05
CA GLU A 146 12.94 2.99 7.56
C GLU A 146 13.38 2.40 8.91
N HIS A 147 12.44 2.24 9.83
CA HIS A 147 12.76 1.86 11.21
C HIS A 147 12.86 0.34 11.42
N LEU A 148 12.22 -0.47 10.58
CA LEU A 148 12.18 -1.92 10.75
C LEU A 148 13.04 -2.69 9.77
N HIS A 149 13.41 -2.10 8.62
CA HIS A 149 14.23 -2.75 7.60
C HIS A 149 15.55 -2.00 7.35
N ASN A 150 15.48 -0.71 6.99
CA ASN A 150 16.68 0.07 6.63
C ASN A 150 17.61 0.29 7.82
N ALA A 151 17.06 0.45 9.03
CA ALA A 151 17.81 0.54 10.28
C ALA A 151 18.78 -0.65 10.50
N HIS A 152 18.54 -1.78 9.83
CA HIS A 152 19.34 -2.99 9.95
C HIS A 152 20.29 -3.22 8.77
N ALA A 153 20.22 -2.41 7.70
CA ALA A 153 21.08 -2.52 6.53
C ALA A 153 22.58 -2.48 6.89
N GLY A 154 22.97 -1.61 7.83
CA GLY A 154 24.35 -1.52 8.33
C GLY A 154 24.82 -2.75 9.13
N LYS A 155 23.90 -3.43 9.81
CA LYS A 155 24.16 -4.69 10.54
C LYS A 155 24.32 -5.88 9.59
N MET A 156 23.72 -5.82 8.40
CA MET A 156 23.85 -6.84 7.34
C MET A 156 25.09 -6.67 6.46
N ALA A 157 25.66 -5.45 6.39
CA ALA A 157 26.91 -5.19 5.67
C ALA A 157 28.18 -5.55 6.49
N SER A 158 28.04 -5.74 7.80
CA SER A 158 29.14 -6.01 8.74
C SER A 158 29.23 -7.48 9.21
N ALA A 159 28.39 -8.36 8.65
CA ALA A 159 28.39 -9.82 8.87
C ALA A 159 28.84 -10.57 7.60
#